data_AF-A0A4Y2I272-F1
#
_entry.id   AF-A0A4Y2I272-F1
#
_cell.length_a   1.000
_cell.length_b   1.000
_cell.length_c   1.000
_cell.angle_alpha   90.00
_cell.angle_beta   90.00
_cell.angle_gamma   90.00
#
_symmetry.space_group_name_H-M   'P 1'
#
loop_
_entity.id
_entity.type
_entity.pdbx_description
1 polymer ?
#
loop_
_entity_poly.entity_id
_entity_poly.type
_entity_poly.pdbx_seq_one_letter_code
_entity_poly.pdbx_strand_id
1 'polypeptide(L)'
;QRIAVFILEAVAESLGHNIDELAINQNTIQRYREDFRKTKATRIKELFKENEPSFVCVHWDSKLLPALNVRDLKSERLPIIVTYKDEEKLLGVPKLENSSGKEQAMAVWNVLKDWGLEDKAQILCSDSTSSNTGRINGAITFLELYADREMTYFPCRHHIYELVLRSVFEYELNEVTSSPDVAFFKKIREKWNNLEKENYMDGYKYLNAICSESEILRNVNYLSNALKNKNLKNDYRELVELCIVFIGRNSDSTIKIRPPGALHHARWMAKAIYSFKIFLFRQQLSLKMSELNGLKNICLFLVTVYAKSWLESSSAIGAPLNDLMFLKS
;
A
#
# COMPACT_ATOMS: atom_id res chain seq x y z
N GLN A 1 26.59 -13.03 5.06
CA GLN A 1 27.84 -12.37 5.51
C GLN A 1 29.10 -13.10 5.07
N ARG A 2 29.19 -14.45 5.13
CA ARG A 2 30.31 -15.22 4.53
C ARG A 2 30.61 -14.86 3.07
N ILE A 3 29.56 -14.68 2.25
CA ILE A 3 29.67 -14.25 0.85
C ILE A 3 30.43 -12.91 0.70
N ALA A 4 30.33 -11.99 1.66
CA ALA A 4 31.00 -10.69 1.57
C ALA A 4 32.51 -10.79 1.78
N VAL A 5 32.99 -11.74 2.59
CA VAL A 5 34.41 -12.00 2.78
C VAL A 5 35.00 -12.48 1.46
N PHE A 6 34.42 -13.53 0.87
CA PHE A 6 34.86 -14.09 -0.42
C PHE A 6 34.86 -13.06 -1.56
N ILE A 7 33.85 -12.19 -1.63
CA ILE A 7 33.82 -11.13 -2.64
C ILE A 7 34.97 -10.14 -2.42
N LEU A 8 35.23 -9.73 -1.19
CA LEU A 8 36.29 -8.76 -0.88
C LEU A 8 37.68 -9.35 -1.11
N GLU A 9 37.88 -10.62 -0.75
CA GLU A 9 39.10 -11.39 -1.01
C GLU A 9 39.38 -11.51 -2.52
N ALA A 10 38.39 -11.97 -3.30
CA ALA A 10 38.53 -12.08 -4.75
C ALA A 10 38.79 -10.73 -5.44
N VAL A 11 38.16 -9.65 -4.95
CA VAL A 11 38.42 -8.30 -5.45
C VAL A 11 39.85 -7.86 -5.10
N ALA A 12 40.31 -8.09 -3.87
CA ALA A 12 41.66 -7.74 -3.44
C ALA A 12 42.73 -8.48 -4.28
N GLU A 13 42.57 -9.78 -4.49
CA GLU A 13 43.42 -10.59 -5.39
C GLU A 13 43.45 -10.01 -6.81
N SER A 14 42.28 -9.69 -7.38
CA SER A 14 42.20 -9.14 -8.74
C SER A 14 42.89 -7.79 -8.91
N LEU A 15 43.00 -7.03 -7.81
CA LEU A 15 43.70 -5.74 -7.76
C LEU A 15 45.19 -5.89 -7.43
N GLY A 16 45.70 -7.12 -7.27
CA GLY A 16 47.09 -7.42 -6.99
C GLY A 16 47.48 -7.24 -5.52
N HIS A 17 46.51 -7.21 -4.60
CA HIS A 17 46.79 -7.17 -3.16
C HIS A 17 46.95 -8.58 -2.58
N ASN A 18 47.88 -8.73 -1.63
CA ASN A 18 48.04 -9.95 -0.84
C ASN A 18 46.92 -10.02 0.22
N ILE A 19 46.09 -11.07 0.17
CA ILE A 19 44.98 -11.25 1.12
C ILE A 19 45.50 -11.45 2.55
N ASP A 20 46.65 -12.11 2.74
CA ASP A 20 47.19 -12.39 4.06
C ASP A 20 47.60 -11.11 4.83
N GLU A 21 47.79 -10.00 4.10
CA GLU A 21 48.10 -8.69 4.65
C GLU A 21 46.83 -7.86 4.96
N LEU A 22 45.66 -8.33 4.53
CA LEU A 22 44.39 -7.61 4.71
C LEU A 22 43.57 -8.22 5.84
N ALA A 23 43.10 -7.38 6.76
CA ALA A 23 42.22 -7.80 7.86
C ALA A 23 40.76 -8.03 7.40
N ILE A 24 40.54 -8.91 6.41
CA ILE A 24 39.22 -9.25 5.87
C ILE A 24 38.62 -10.38 6.69
N ASN A 25 37.88 -10.04 7.74
CA ASN A 25 37.09 -11.03 8.47
C ASN A 25 35.67 -10.51 8.73
N GLN A 26 34.77 -11.43 9.08
CA GLN A 26 33.36 -11.15 9.26
C GLN A 26 33.09 -10.04 10.29
N ASN A 27 33.81 -10.05 11.43
CA ASN A 27 33.63 -9.08 12.50
C ASN A 27 34.11 -7.68 12.08
N THR A 28 35.26 -7.60 11.39
CA THR A 28 35.79 -6.35 10.83
C THR A 28 34.80 -5.76 9.83
N ILE A 29 34.33 -6.55 8.86
CA ILE A 29 33.34 -6.11 7.86
C ILE A 29 32.04 -5.64 8.54
N GLN A 30 31.59 -6.35 9.57
CA GLN A 30 30.39 -5.96 10.31
C GLN A 30 30.57 -4.58 10.96
N ARG A 31 31.66 -4.38 11.71
CA ARG A 31 31.97 -3.11 12.39
C ARG A 31 32.07 -1.96 11.38
N TYR A 32 32.81 -2.14 10.29
CA TYR A 32 32.90 -1.13 9.23
C TYR A 32 31.53 -0.81 8.61
N ARG A 33 30.68 -1.81 8.38
CA ARG A 33 29.32 -1.57 7.87
C ARG A 33 28.44 -0.84 8.88
N GLU A 34 28.61 -1.10 10.17
CA GLU A 34 27.89 -0.38 11.23
C GLU A 34 28.34 1.08 11.31
N ASP A 35 29.65 1.31 11.31
CA ASP A 35 30.22 2.65 11.32
C ASP A 35 29.84 3.46 10.07
N PHE A 36 29.99 2.88 8.89
CA PHE A 36 29.56 3.51 7.64
C PHE A 36 28.05 3.85 7.64
N ARG A 37 27.20 2.96 8.17
CA ARG A 37 25.76 3.24 8.30
C ARG A 37 25.48 4.37 9.27
N LYS A 38 26.21 4.46 10.40
CA LYS A 38 26.10 5.58 11.35
C LYS A 38 26.50 6.90 10.68
N THR A 39 27.66 6.95 10.03
CA THR A 39 28.13 8.15 9.32
C THR A 39 27.16 8.60 8.24
N LYS A 40 26.64 7.65 7.44
CA LYS A 40 25.62 7.94 6.42
C LYS A 40 24.32 8.45 7.03
N ALA A 41 23.86 7.86 8.14
CA ALA A 41 22.65 8.30 8.83
C ALA A 41 22.81 9.72 9.41
N THR A 42 23.96 10.04 10.01
CA THR A 42 24.28 11.40 10.49
C THR A 42 24.23 12.40 9.34
N ARG A 43 24.92 12.12 8.23
CA ARG A 43 24.90 12.97 7.04
C ARG A 43 23.50 13.18 6.47
N ILE A 44 22.68 12.13 6.46
CA ILE A 44 21.28 12.19 6.01
C ILE A 44 20.44 13.12 6.88
N LYS A 45 20.68 13.14 8.20
CA LYS A 45 20.00 14.04 9.15
C LYS A 45 20.47 15.48 9.00
N GLU A 46 21.78 15.71 8.87
CA GLU A 46 22.35 17.03 8.67
C GLU A 46 21.79 17.69 7.41
N LEU A 47 21.84 16.99 6.27
CA LEU A 47 21.28 17.47 5.01
C LEU A 47 19.78 17.76 5.10
N PHE A 48 19.04 17.00 5.91
CA PHE A 48 17.62 17.25 6.09
C PHE A 48 17.35 18.49 6.96
N LYS A 49 18.20 18.77 7.97
CA LYS A 49 18.09 19.96 8.80
C LYS A 49 18.28 21.25 8.00
N GLU A 50 19.13 21.21 6.97
CA GLU A 50 19.34 22.33 6.03
C GLU A 50 18.04 22.79 5.32
N ASN A 51 17.03 21.92 5.23
CA ASN A 51 15.76 22.25 4.58
C ASN A 51 14.83 23.14 5.43
N GLU A 52 15.08 23.24 6.74
CA GLU A 52 14.33 24.02 7.72
C GLU A 52 12.79 24.03 7.49
N PRO A 53 12.13 22.86 7.57
CA PRO A 53 10.70 22.79 7.30
C PRO A 53 9.90 23.63 8.32
N SER A 54 9.01 24.49 7.82
CA SER A 54 8.14 25.32 8.66
C SER A 54 7.10 24.48 9.40
N PHE A 55 6.60 23.42 8.74
CA PHE A 55 5.76 22.39 9.31
C PHE A 55 5.97 21.07 8.56
N VAL A 56 5.58 19.96 9.17
CA VAL A 56 5.59 18.63 8.55
C VAL A 56 4.29 17.88 8.82
N CYS A 57 3.89 17.04 7.87
CA CYS A 57 2.88 16.01 8.09
C CYS A 57 3.56 14.68 8.39
N VAL A 58 3.27 14.11 9.55
CA VAL A 58 3.84 12.87 10.08
C VAL A 58 2.93 11.71 9.73
N HIS A 59 3.49 10.71 9.06
CA HIS A 59 2.80 9.50 8.63
C HIS A 59 3.37 8.29 9.36
N TRP A 60 2.50 7.41 9.85
CA TRP A 60 2.93 6.11 10.36
C TRP A 60 1.93 5.01 10.01
N ASP A 61 2.47 3.81 9.76
CA ASP A 61 1.71 2.59 9.51
C ASP A 61 2.51 1.41 10.05
N SER A 62 1.88 0.45 10.71
CA SER A 62 2.57 -0.65 11.37
C SER A 62 2.70 -1.88 10.46
N LYS A 63 3.82 -2.60 10.60
CA LYS A 63 4.04 -3.84 9.85
C LYS A 63 4.73 -4.91 10.69
N LEU A 64 4.13 -6.10 10.73
CA LEU A 64 4.81 -7.32 11.16
C LEU A 64 5.90 -7.72 10.16
N LEU A 65 7.16 -7.63 10.59
CA LEU A 65 8.33 -8.05 9.83
C LEU A 65 9.08 -9.19 10.56
N PRO A 66 9.78 -10.09 9.83
CA PRO A 66 10.65 -11.08 10.45
C PRO A 66 11.67 -10.41 11.38
N ALA A 67 11.85 -10.98 12.58
CA ALA A 67 12.82 -10.50 13.53
C ALA A 67 14.24 -10.76 13.00
N LEU A 68 15.16 -9.82 13.24
CA LEU A 68 16.53 -9.89 12.75
C LEU A 68 17.36 -11.01 13.42
N ASN A 69 16.98 -11.39 14.64
CA ASN A 69 17.83 -12.19 15.53
C ASN A 69 17.30 -13.60 15.79
N VAL A 70 16.04 -13.89 15.42
CA VAL A 70 15.39 -15.18 15.71
C VAL A 70 14.60 -15.61 14.48
N ARG A 71 14.92 -16.80 13.97
CA ARG A 71 14.19 -17.42 12.86
C ARG A 71 12.72 -17.60 13.27
N ASP A 72 11.80 -17.31 12.37
CA ASP A 72 10.35 -17.50 12.54
C ASP A 72 9.65 -16.61 13.59
N LEU A 73 10.39 -15.75 14.30
CA LEU A 73 9.78 -14.71 15.12
C LEU A 73 9.42 -13.50 14.25
N LYS A 74 8.22 -12.95 14.42
CA LYS A 74 7.84 -11.66 13.83
C LYS A 74 7.91 -10.57 14.89
N SER A 75 8.23 -9.37 14.46
CA SER A 75 8.24 -8.20 15.32
C SER A 75 7.56 -7.04 14.61
N GLU A 76 6.75 -6.31 15.36
CA GLU A 76 6.10 -5.11 14.86
C GLU A 76 7.17 -4.04 14.57
N ARG A 77 7.01 -3.37 13.44
CA ARG A 77 7.85 -2.28 12.98
C ARG A 77 6.97 -1.14 12.55
N LEU A 78 7.35 0.07 12.93
CA LEU A 78 6.58 1.27 12.64
C LEU A 78 7.38 2.20 11.74
N PRO A 79 7.30 2.06 10.40
CA PRO A 79 7.74 3.10 9.50
C PRO A 79 7.14 4.46 9.89
N ILE A 80 8.00 5.45 10.11
CA ILE A 80 7.63 6.83 10.39
C ILE A 80 8.22 7.70 9.29
N ILE A 81 7.34 8.34 8.53
CA ILE A 81 7.67 9.18 7.39
C ILE A 81 7.17 10.58 7.67
N VAL A 82 7.90 11.60 7.24
CA VAL A 82 7.37 12.96 7.16
C VAL A 82 7.27 13.41 5.73
N THR A 83 6.28 14.27 5.48
CA THR A 83 6.11 14.94 4.20
C THR A 83 6.16 16.45 4.39
N TYR A 84 6.88 17.12 3.50
CA TYR A 84 7.06 18.58 3.48
C TYR A 84 7.38 19.02 2.04
N LYS A 85 6.78 20.11 1.55
CA LYS A 85 7.04 20.67 0.20
C LYS A 85 7.12 19.60 -0.91
N ASP A 86 6.17 18.66 -0.92
CA ASP A 86 6.08 17.52 -1.86
C ASP A 86 7.23 16.48 -1.78
N GLU A 87 8.09 16.57 -0.77
CA GLU A 87 9.12 15.56 -0.49
C GLU A 87 8.68 14.63 0.65
N GLU A 88 9.05 13.36 0.52
CA GLU A 88 8.86 12.34 1.56
C GLU A 88 10.20 11.97 2.19
N LYS A 89 10.24 11.87 3.52
CA LYS A 89 11.43 11.46 4.27
C LYS A 89 11.10 10.38 5.28
N LEU A 90 11.70 9.20 5.10
CA LEU A 90 11.70 8.17 6.14
C LEU A 90 12.60 8.62 7.30
N LEU A 91 12.01 8.80 8.48
CA LEU A 91 12.73 9.18 9.69
C LEU A 91 13.26 7.95 10.44
N GLY A 92 12.50 6.87 10.46
CA GLY A 92 12.86 5.67 11.19
C GLY A 92 11.89 4.52 10.98
N VAL A 93 12.31 3.33 11.43
CA VAL A 93 11.48 2.13 11.46
C VAL A 93 11.66 1.44 12.83
N PRO A 94 11.29 2.10 13.94
CA PRO A 94 11.43 1.52 15.28
C PRO A 94 10.70 0.19 15.42
N LYS A 95 11.28 -0.68 16.26
CA LYS A 95 10.62 -1.88 16.77
C LYS A 95 9.64 -1.46 17.86
N LEU A 96 8.42 -1.96 17.80
CA LEU A 96 7.45 -1.80 18.88
C LEU A 96 7.43 -3.06 19.75
N GLU A 97 7.20 -2.89 21.04
CA GLU A 97 6.94 -4.01 21.96
C GLU A 97 5.53 -4.59 21.75
N ASN A 98 4.56 -3.72 21.48
CA ASN A 98 3.17 -4.07 21.19
C ASN A 98 2.55 -3.02 20.24
N SER A 99 1.34 -3.28 19.76
CA SER A 99 0.63 -2.41 18.81
C SER A 99 -0.27 -1.35 19.48
N SER A 100 -0.15 -1.11 20.79
CA SER A 100 -0.98 -0.12 21.48
C SER A 100 -0.72 1.30 20.98
N GLY A 101 -1.72 2.18 21.11
CA GLY A 101 -1.57 3.58 20.71
C GLY A 101 -0.47 4.31 21.48
N LYS A 102 -0.30 4.01 22.77
CA LYS A 102 0.77 4.56 23.60
C LYS A 102 2.16 4.23 23.06
N GLU A 103 2.38 2.96 22.73
CA GLU A 103 3.68 2.50 22.22
C GLU A 103 3.98 3.12 20.84
N GLN A 104 2.98 3.19 19.97
CA GLN A 104 3.09 3.87 18.67
C GLN A 104 3.42 5.36 18.84
N ALA A 105 2.69 6.08 19.70
CA ALA A 105 2.93 7.50 19.98
C ALA A 105 4.33 7.74 20.55
N MET A 106 4.78 6.92 21.50
CA MET A 106 6.10 7.04 22.09
C MET A 106 7.21 6.84 21.03
N ALA A 107 7.04 5.85 20.14
CA ALA A 107 7.97 5.62 19.04
C ALA A 107 8.01 6.79 18.05
N VAL A 108 6.84 7.31 17.66
CA VAL A 108 6.72 8.50 16.79
C VAL A 108 7.41 9.71 17.43
N TRP A 109 7.09 9.98 18.69
CA TRP A 109 7.61 11.14 19.42
C TRP A 109 9.13 11.09 19.60
N ASN A 110 9.68 9.93 19.97
CA ASN A 110 11.12 9.75 20.09
C ASN A 110 11.85 9.96 18.77
N VAL A 111 11.27 9.52 17.66
CA VAL A 111 11.82 9.77 16.32
C VAL A 111 11.71 11.24 15.95
N LEU A 112 10.61 11.93 16.25
CA LEU A 112 10.51 13.38 16.02
C LEU A 112 11.57 14.16 16.82
N LYS A 113 11.80 13.79 18.08
CA LYS A 113 12.86 14.35 18.92
C LYS A 113 14.26 14.14 18.37
N ASP A 114 14.55 12.92 17.95
CA ASP A 114 15.83 12.53 17.35
C ASP A 114 16.15 13.27 16.04
N TRP A 115 15.11 13.82 15.39
CA TRP A 115 15.22 14.64 14.18
C TRP A 115 15.02 16.14 14.42
N GLY A 116 14.64 16.57 15.64
CA GLY A 116 14.35 17.98 15.97
C GLY A 116 13.09 18.51 15.29
N LEU A 117 12.04 17.68 15.19
CA LEU A 117 10.79 18.00 14.47
C LEU A 117 9.57 18.15 15.38
N GLU A 118 9.72 18.04 16.71
CA GLU A 118 8.61 18.14 17.68
C GLU A 118 7.73 19.39 17.47
N ASP A 119 8.34 20.56 17.31
CA ASP A 119 7.63 21.83 17.13
C ASP A 119 7.12 22.02 15.70
N LYS A 120 7.59 21.20 14.75
CA LYS A 120 7.25 21.29 13.32
C LYS A 120 6.15 20.33 12.92
N ALA A 121 5.95 19.22 13.64
CA ALA A 121 4.86 18.30 13.36
C ALA A 121 3.52 19.02 13.55
N GLN A 122 2.72 19.21 12.52
CA GLN A 122 1.40 19.89 12.65
C GLN A 122 0.25 19.02 12.20
N ILE A 123 0.55 18.05 11.34
CA ILE A 123 -0.42 17.17 10.75
C ILE A 123 0.00 15.74 11.06
N LEU A 124 -0.96 14.92 11.47
CA LEU A 124 -0.79 13.50 11.77
C LEU A 124 -1.60 12.69 10.75
N CYS A 125 -0.99 11.66 10.17
CA CYS A 125 -1.62 10.80 9.18
C CYS A 125 -1.37 9.32 9.51
N SER A 126 -2.44 8.59 9.74
CA SER A 126 -2.40 7.16 10.07
C SER A 126 -3.71 6.49 9.63
N ASP A 127 -3.75 5.17 9.67
CA ASP A 127 -5.04 4.47 9.60
C ASP A 127 -5.99 4.91 10.74
N SER A 128 -7.29 4.65 10.58
CA SER A 128 -8.32 5.04 11.53
C SER A 128 -8.60 3.97 12.58
N THR A 129 -7.64 3.08 12.86
CA THR A 129 -7.79 2.04 13.88
C THR A 129 -7.89 2.64 15.28
N SER A 130 -8.54 1.92 16.19
CA SER A 130 -8.71 2.36 17.58
C SER A 130 -7.38 2.61 18.31
N SER A 131 -6.29 1.92 17.93
CA SER A 131 -4.95 2.19 18.44
C SER A 131 -4.45 3.58 18.05
N ASN A 132 -4.89 4.15 16.93
CA ASN A 132 -4.48 5.48 16.50
C ASN A 132 -5.48 6.56 16.95
N THR A 133 -6.78 6.30 16.80
CA THR A 133 -7.87 7.29 16.96
C THR A 133 -8.61 7.20 18.28
N GLY A 134 -8.27 6.25 19.16
CA GLY A 134 -8.96 6.06 20.44
C GLY A 134 -8.88 7.30 21.33
N ARG A 135 -10.03 7.79 21.83
CA ARG A 135 -10.13 9.02 22.61
C ARG A 135 -9.22 9.10 23.85
N ILE A 136 -8.91 7.97 24.47
CA ILE A 136 -8.12 7.90 25.72
C ILE A 136 -6.76 7.27 25.46
N ASN A 137 -6.72 6.18 24.70
CA ASN A 137 -5.51 5.35 24.51
C ASN A 137 -5.01 5.35 23.06
N GLY A 138 -5.48 6.29 22.24
CA GLY A 138 -5.06 6.44 20.84
C GLY A 138 -3.71 7.14 20.72
N ALA A 139 -2.94 6.76 19.70
CA ALA A 139 -1.65 7.35 19.43
C ALA A 139 -1.74 8.88 19.23
N ILE A 140 -2.79 9.35 18.54
CA ILE A 140 -3.02 10.77 18.29
C ILE A 140 -3.20 11.53 19.60
N THR A 141 -4.06 11.03 20.50
CA THR A 141 -4.28 11.62 21.82
C THR A 141 -2.98 11.74 22.61
N PHE A 142 -2.15 10.70 22.60
CA PHE A 142 -0.84 10.78 23.28
C PHE A 142 0.12 11.75 22.61
N LEU A 143 0.14 11.85 21.28
CA LEU A 143 0.99 12.79 20.56
C LEU A 143 0.62 14.24 20.86
N GLU A 144 -0.67 14.57 20.90
CA GLU A 144 -1.14 15.90 21.30
C GLU A 144 -0.76 16.22 22.76
N LEU A 145 -0.89 15.24 23.67
CA LEU A 145 -0.42 15.37 25.06
C LEU A 145 1.09 15.57 25.17
N TYR A 146 1.89 14.90 24.33
CA TYR A 146 3.35 15.06 24.33
C TYR A 146 3.79 16.40 23.75
N ALA A 147 3.07 16.89 22.74
CA ALA A 147 3.34 18.17 22.09
C ALA A 147 2.75 19.37 22.84
N ASP A 148 1.87 19.13 23.82
CA ASP A 148 1.09 20.13 24.56
C ASP A 148 0.33 21.09 23.61
N ARG A 149 -0.24 20.53 22.54
CA ARG A 149 -1.04 21.26 21.55
C ARG A 149 -1.89 20.34 20.70
N GLU A 150 -2.96 20.91 20.15
CA GLU A 150 -3.79 20.24 19.15
C GLU A 150 -3.04 20.06 17.83
N MET A 151 -3.29 18.95 17.15
CA MET A 151 -2.70 18.63 15.86
C MET A 151 -3.78 18.24 14.85
N THR A 152 -3.58 18.59 13.59
CA THR A 152 -4.56 18.25 12.56
C THR A 152 -4.44 16.78 12.19
N TYR A 153 -5.51 16.00 12.31
CA TYR A 153 -5.51 14.60 11.89
C TYR A 153 -6.06 14.42 10.47
N PHE A 154 -5.24 13.83 9.60
CA PHE A 154 -5.63 13.38 8.26
C PHE A 154 -5.74 11.85 8.25
N PRO A 155 -6.97 11.29 8.31
CA PRO A 155 -7.13 9.85 8.25
C PRO A 155 -6.66 9.30 6.90
N CYS A 156 -6.02 8.13 6.93
CA CYS A 156 -5.55 7.47 5.73
C CYS A 156 -6.74 7.12 4.81
N ARG A 157 -6.83 7.80 3.65
CA ARG A 157 -7.92 7.59 2.70
C ARG A 157 -7.94 6.23 2.06
N HIS A 158 -6.76 5.64 1.83
CA HIS A 158 -6.69 4.24 1.40
C HIS A 158 -7.43 3.34 2.41
N HIS A 159 -7.20 3.53 3.71
CA HIS A 159 -7.91 2.75 4.73
C HIS A 159 -9.42 3.00 4.71
N ILE A 160 -9.87 4.26 4.57
CA ILE A 160 -11.30 4.59 4.44
C ILE A 160 -11.93 3.85 3.24
N TYR A 161 -11.32 3.93 2.06
CA TYR A 161 -11.84 3.26 0.88
C TYR A 161 -11.81 1.73 1.00
N GLU A 162 -10.82 1.15 1.68
CA GLU A 162 -10.83 -0.29 2.00
C GLU A 162 -12.02 -0.68 2.89
N LEU A 163 -12.41 0.15 3.87
CA LEU A 163 -13.58 -0.10 4.72
C LEU A 163 -14.88 -0.06 3.92
N VAL A 164 -15.01 0.87 2.98
CA VAL A 164 -16.19 0.96 2.10
C VAL A 164 -16.23 -0.25 1.18
N LEU A 165 -15.09 -0.58 0.53
CA LEU A 165 -15.00 -1.76 -0.33
C LEU A 165 -15.37 -3.03 0.45
N ARG A 166 -14.88 -3.19 1.68
CA ARG A 166 -15.28 -4.29 2.57
C ARG A 166 -16.80 -4.39 2.71
N SER A 167 -17.44 -3.26 2.98
CA SER A 167 -18.89 -3.21 3.19
C SER A 167 -19.66 -3.62 1.93
N VAL A 168 -19.20 -3.19 0.76
CA VAL A 168 -19.77 -3.62 -0.54
C VAL A 168 -19.62 -5.13 -0.73
N PHE A 169 -18.45 -5.69 -0.44
CA PHE A 169 -18.23 -7.14 -0.52
C PHE A 169 -19.12 -7.94 0.43
N GLU A 170 -19.24 -7.48 1.69
CA GLU A 170 -20.05 -8.15 2.72
C GLU A 170 -21.54 -8.12 2.33
N TYR A 171 -22.01 -7.01 1.76
CA TYR A 171 -23.38 -6.88 1.27
C TYR A 171 -23.67 -7.73 0.02
N GLU A 172 -22.79 -7.70 -0.98
CA GLU A 172 -23.04 -8.32 -2.29
C GLU A 172 -22.83 -9.84 -2.32
N LEU A 173 -21.89 -10.35 -1.51
CA LEU A 173 -21.54 -11.78 -1.52
C LEU A 173 -22.02 -12.55 -0.29
N ASN A 174 -22.61 -11.89 0.72
CA ASN A 174 -23.05 -12.49 1.99
C ASN A 174 -21.98 -13.38 2.66
N GLU A 175 -20.70 -13.19 2.33
CA GLU A 175 -19.61 -13.91 2.97
C GLU A 175 -19.25 -13.19 4.27
N VAL A 176 -19.55 -13.85 5.39
CA VAL A 176 -18.98 -13.46 6.69
C VAL A 176 -17.47 -13.61 6.55
N THR A 177 -16.75 -12.49 6.61
CA THR A 177 -15.33 -12.32 6.30
C THR A 177 -14.36 -13.08 7.23
N SER A 178 -14.85 -14.06 7.99
CA SER A 178 -14.17 -14.85 9.01
C SER A 178 -13.41 -16.08 8.49
N SER A 179 -13.58 -16.51 7.23
CA SER A 179 -12.80 -17.63 6.70
C SER A 179 -11.46 -17.14 6.10
N PRO A 180 -10.30 -17.73 6.47
CA PRO A 180 -8.95 -17.42 5.94
C PRO A 180 -8.74 -17.77 4.47
N ASP A 181 -9.80 -18.16 3.76
CA ASP A 181 -9.80 -18.35 2.33
C ASP A 181 -11.23 -18.13 1.84
N VAL A 182 -11.44 -17.05 1.11
CA VAL A 182 -12.64 -16.90 0.27
C VAL A 182 -12.54 -18.01 -0.77
N ALA A 183 -13.22 -19.14 -0.54
CA ALA A 183 -13.12 -20.34 -1.37
C ALA A 183 -13.33 -20.03 -2.86
N PHE A 184 -14.11 -18.98 -3.11
CA PHE A 184 -14.35 -18.36 -4.39
C PHE A 184 -13.07 -17.86 -5.10
N PHE A 185 -12.17 -17.15 -4.41
CA PHE A 185 -10.91 -16.66 -4.96
C PHE A 185 -9.86 -17.77 -5.14
N LYS A 186 -9.92 -18.85 -4.37
CA LYS A 186 -9.06 -20.02 -4.61
C LYS A 186 -9.35 -20.70 -5.94
N LYS A 187 -10.63 -20.87 -6.27
CA LYS A 187 -11.08 -21.58 -7.48
C LYS A 187 -10.46 -21.01 -8.76
N ILE A 188 -10.37 -19.68 -8.89
CA ILE A 188 -9.75 -19.07 -10.08
C ILE A 188 -8.23 -19.29 -10.10
N ARG A 189 -7.56 -19.29 -8.94
CA ARG A 189 -6.11 -19.53 -8.86
C ARG A 189 -5.78 -20.96 -9.29
N GLU A 190 -6.58 -21.93 -8.84
CA GLU A 190 -6.43 -23.34 -9.19
C GLU A 190 -6.73 -23.60 -10.67
N LYS A 191 -7.77 -22.96 -11.21
CA LYS A 191 -8.19 -23.13 -12.61
C LYS A 191 -7.40 -22.28 -13.61
N TRP A 192 -6.59 -21.33 -13.16
CA TRP A 192 -5.97 -20.31 -14.01
C TRP A 192 -5.24 -20.89 -15.23
N ASN A 193 -4.45 -21.94 -15.05
CA ASN A 193 -3.68 -22.56 -16.12
C ASN A 193 -4.59 -23.15 -17.22
N ASN A 194 -5.81 -23.57 -16.86
CA ASN A 194 -6.76 -24.21 -17.76
C ASN A 194 -7.73 -23.22 -18.43
N LEU A 195 -7.72 -21.94 -18.05
CA LEU A 195 -8.59 -20.93 -18.68
C LEU A 195 -8.08 -20.56 -20.09
N GLU A 196 -8.98 -20.27 -21.01
CA GLU A 196 -8.68 -19.63 -22.28
C GLU A 196 -8.58 -18.11 -22.06
N LYS A 197 -7.36 -17.55 -22.10
CA LYS A 197 -7.08 -16.18 -21.63
C LYS A 197 -7.66 -15.09 -22.55
N GLU A 198 -7.83 -15.41 -23.83
CA GLU A 198 -8.44 -14.52 -24.82
C GLU A 198 -9.98 -14.61 -24.82
N ASN A 199 -10.55 -15.66 -24.22
CA ASN A 199 -12.00 -15.92 -24.21
C ASN A 199 -12.66 -15.39 -22.93
N TYR A 200 -12.56 -14.08 -22.71
CA TYR A 200 -13.25 -13.39 -21.62
C TYR A 200 -14.43 -12.58 -22.13
N MET A 201 -15.35 -12.24 -21.23
CA MET A 201 -16.45 -11.34 -21.54
C MET A 201 -16.33 -10.06 -20.73
N ASP A 202 -16.37 -8.90 -21.38
CA ASP A 202 -16.45 -7.61 -20.70
C ASP A 202 -17.78 -7.41 -19.93
N GLY A 203 -17.87 -6.27 -19.25
CA GLY A 203 -19.02 -5.80 -18.50
C GLY A 203 -19.74 -4.61 -19.16
N TYR A 204 -19.41 -4.23 -20.40
CA TYR A 204 -19.91 -3.02 -21.05
C TYR A 204 -21.43 -2.96 -21.09
N LYS A 205 -22.09 -4.10 -21.38
CA LYS A 205 -23.55 -4.22 -21.37
C LYS A 205 -24.17 -3.74 -20.05
N TYR A 206 -23.53 -4.07 -18.92
CA TYR A 206 -24.03 -3.69 -17.59
C TYR A 206 -23.68 -2.25 -17.24
N LEU A 207 -22.50 -1.78 -17.66
CA LEU A 207 -22.08 -0.40 -17.44
C LEU A 207 -22.93 0.60 -18.22
N ASN A 208 -23.17 0.35 -19.51
CA ASN A 208 -24.00 1.20 -20.37
C ASN A 208 -25.49 1.21 -19.97
N ALA A 209 -25.91 0.31 -19.08
CA ALA A 209 -27.26 0.34 -18.50
C ALA A 209 -27.40 1.37 -17.37
N ILE A 210 -26.28 1.80 -16.75
CA ILE A 210 -26.28 2.69 -15.58
C ILE A 210 -25.48 3.99 -15.80
N CYS A 211 -24.64 4.05 -16.84
CA CYS A 211 -23.83 5.22 -17.19
C CYS A 211 -24.09 5.61 -18.64
N SER A 212 -24.06 6.91 -18.92
CA SER A 212 -24.04 7.42 -20.30
C SER A 212 -22.71 7.12 -20.98
N GLU A 213 -22.72 7.02 -22.32
CA GLU A 213 -21.50 6.83 -23.11
C GLU A 213 -20.44 7.92 -22.83
N SER A 214 -20.89 9.15 -22.56
CA SER A 214 -20.00 10.25 -22.23
C SER A 214 -19.26 10.06 -20.90
N GLU A 215 -19.92 9.47 -19.89
CA GLU A 215 -19.32 9.16 -18.59
C GLU A 215 -18.34 8.00 -18.72
N ILE A 216 -18.72 6.96 -19.48
CA ILE A 216 -17.85 5.83 -19.79
C ILE A 216 -16.57 6.31 -20.47
N LEU A 217 -16.68 7.15 -21.50
CA LEU A 217 -15.53 7.68 -22.22
C LEU A 217 -14.63 8.57 -21.35
N ARG A 218 -15.23 9.43 -20.50
CA ARG A 218 -14.46 10.23 -19.52
C ARG A 218 -13.68 9.35 -18.57
N ASN A 219 -14.29 8.28 -18.07
CA ASN A 219 -13.63 7.35 -17.14
C ASN A 219 -12.48 6.61 -17.84
N VAL A 220 -12.68 6.11 -19.06
CA VAL A 220 -11.64 5.46 -19.86
C VAL A 220 -10.47 6.41 -20.15
N ASN A 221 -10.75 7.65 -20.50
CA ASN A 221 -9.71 8.67 -20.71
C ASN A 221 -8.89 8.92 -19.44
N TYR A 222 -9.56 9.01 -18.28
CA TYR A 222 -8.89 9.15 -16.99
C TYR A 222 -7.98 7.95 -16.68
N LEU A 223 -8.52 6.73 -16.78
CA LEU A 223 -7.79 5.48 -16.53
C LEU A 223 -6.60 5.32 -17.48
N SER A 224 -6.79 5.63 -18.77
CA SER A 224 -5.72 5.58 -19.77
C SER A 224 -4.62 6.61 -19.48
N ASN A 225 -4.99 7.79 -18.97
CA ASN A 225 -4.01 8.78 -18.52
C ASN A 225 -3.25 8.31 -17.28
N ALA A 226 -3.92 7.66 -16.32
CA ALA A 226 -3.28 7.09 -15.14
C ALA A 226 -2.20 6.06 -15.50
N LEU A 227 -2.41 5.23 -16.54
CA LEU A 227 -1.42 4.25 -17.00
C LEU A 227 -0.12 4.86 -17.53
N LYS A 228 -0.15 6.13 -17.97
CA LYS A 228 1.05 6.87 -18.43
C LYS A 228 1.99 7.21 -17.28
N ASN A 229 1.52 7.20 -16.04
CA ASN A 229 2.36 7.41 -14.87
C ASN A 229 3.32 6.22 -14.68
N LYS A 230 4.62 6.46 -14.86
CA LYS A 230 5.67 5.44 -14.71
C LYS A 230 5.84 4.96 -13.26
N ASN A 231 5.45 5.80 -12.29
CA ASN A 231 5.57 5.49 -10.86
C ASN A 231 4.31 4.81 -10.29
N LEU A 232 3.33 4.47 -11.14
CA LEU A 232 2.13 3.76 -10.70
C LEU A 232 2.48 2.36 -10.20
N LYS A 233 2.10 2.06 -8.95
CA LYS A 233 2.31 0.74 -8.33
C LYS A 233 1.72 -0.38 -9.20
N ASN A 234 2.36 -1.55 -9.20
CA ASN A 234 2.00 -2.65 -10.10
C ASN A 234 0.58 -3.18 -9.89
N ASP A 235 0.11 -3.23 -8.64
CA ASP A 235 -1.25 -3.61 -8.27
C ASP A 235 -2.27 -2.55 -8.70
N TYR A 236 -1.94 -1.26 -8.56
CA TYR A 236 -2.80 -0.16 -9.02
C TYR A 236 -2.89 -0.16 -10.55
N ARG A 237 -1.76 -0.42 -11.24
CA ARG A 237 -1.72 -0.60 -12.68
C ARG A 237 -2.62 -1.74 -13.13
N GLU A 238 -2.56 -2.88 -12.45
CA GLU A 238 -3.42 -4.03 -12.76
C GLU A 238 -4.90 -3.74 -12.51
N LEU A 239 -5.25 -3.03 -11.43
CA LEU A 239 -6.63 -2.57 -11.21
C LEU A 239 -7.12 -1.71 -12.38
N VAL A 240 -6.32 -0.74 -12.81
CA VAL A 240 -6.67 0.19 -13.90
C VAL A 240 -6.80 -0.54 -15.23
N GLU A 241 -5.86 -1.43 -15.55
CA GLU A 241 -5.90 -2.31 -16.71
C GLU A 241 -7.20 -3.15 -16.73
N LEU A 242 -7.55 -3.77 -15.60
CA LEU A 242 -8.78 -4.56 -15.47
C LEU A 242 -10.05 -3.71 -15.58
N CYS A 243 -10.04 -2.47 -15.09
CA CYS A 243 -11.17 -1.55 -15.29
C CYS A 243 -11.38 -1.28 -16.79
N ILE A 244 -10.32 -0.99 -17.55
CA ILE A 244 -10.41 -0.75 -19.01
C ILE A 244 -10.92 -1.99 -19.75
N VAL A 245 -10.44 -3.17 -19.38
CA VAL A 245 -10.90 -4.46 -19.95
C VAL A 245 -12.38 -4.68 -19.63
N PHE A 246 -12.81 -4.46 -18.38
CA PHE A 246 -14.21 -4.59 -17.99
C PHE A 246 -15.13 -3.61 -18.72
N ILE A 247 -14.67 -2.38 -18.98
CA ILE A 247 -15.42 -1.38 -19.76
C ILE A 247 -15.56 -1.79 -21.24
N GLY A 248 -14.83 -2.82 -21.71
CA GLY A 248 -14.88 -3.26 -23.11
C GLY A 248 -14.10 -2.36 -24.07
N ARG A 249 -13.14 -1.57 -23.55
CA ARG A 249 -12.30 -0.66 -24.35
C ARG A 249 -10.88 -1.20 -24.59
N ASN A 250 -10.69 -2.51 -24.43
CA ASN A 250 -9.46 -3.23 -24.78
C ASN A 250 -9.56 -3.86 -26.18
N SER A 251 -10.03 -3.10 -27.18
CA SER A 251 -10.33 -3.62 -28.53
C SER A 251 -9.12 -4.22 -29.25
N ASP A 252 -7.92 -3.70 -28.96
CA ASP A 252 -6.68 -4.09 -29.63
C ASP A 252 -5.92 -5.20 -28.86
N SER A 253 -6.53 -5.77 -27.81
CA SER A 253 -5.91 -6.77 -26.91
C SER A 253 -4.51 -6.37 -26.39
N THR A 254 -4.28 -5.07 -26.24
CA THR A 254 -2.99 -4.54 -25.75
C THR A 254 -2.79 -4.87 -24.28
N ILE A 255 -3.87 -4.93 -23.52
CA ILE A 255 -3.86 -5.28 -22.10
C ILE A 255 -4.04 -6.79 -21.95
N LYS A 256 -3.02 -7.45 -21.39
CA LYS A 256 -3.06 -8.88 -21.04
C LYS A 256 -3.44 -9.07 -19.58
N ILE A 257 -4.47 -9.87 -19.32
CA ILE A 257 -4.90 -10.20 -17.95
C ILE A 257 -3.86 -11.09 -17.29
N ARG A 258 -3.26 -10.59 -16.20
CA ARG A 258 -2.20 -11.27 -15.45
C ARG A 258 -2.74 -12.44 -14.61
N PRO A 259 -1.91 -13.43 -14.23
CA PRO A 259 -2.30 -14.45 -13.27
C PRO A 259 -2.74 -13.85 -11.92
N PRO A 260 -3.69 -14.49 -11.20
CA PRO A 260 -4.04 -14.10 -9.84
C PRO A 260 -2.82 -14.14 -8.92
N GLY A 261 -2.59 -13.04 -8.19
CA GLY A 261 -1.45 -12.90 -7.27
C GLY A 261 -1.66 -13.59 -5.93
N ALA A 262 -0.84 -13.27 -4.94
CA ALA A 262 -1.05 -13.74 -3.57
C ALA A 262 -2.30 -13.09 -2.96
N LEU A 263 -3.23 -13.91 -2.46
CA LEU A 263 -4.40 -13.45 -1.73
C LEU A 263 -4.08 -13.37 -0.23
N HIS A 264 -4.41 -12.25 0.41
CA HIS A 264 -4.31 -12.07 1.86
C HIS A 264 -5.57 -11.38 2.36
N HIS A 265 -6.12 -11.80 3.49
CA HIS A 265 -7.43 -11.32 3.99
C HIS A 265 -7.55 -9.81 4.12
N ALA A 266 -6.48 -9.19 4.62
CA ALA A 266 -6.40 -7.77 4.89
C ALA A 266 -6.19 -6.90 3.64
N ARG A 267 -5.97 -7.49 2.44
CA ARG A 267 -5.71 -6.71 1.21
C ARG A 267 -6.96 -6.62 0.36
N TRP A 268 -7.77 -5.59 0.58
CA TRP A 268 -9.03 -5.38 -0.15
C TRP A 268 -8.81 -5.10 -1.64
N MET A 269 -7.72 -4.42 -2.01
CA MET A 269 -7.32 -4.25 -3.40
C MET A 269 -7.18 -5.59 -4.16
N ALA A 270 -6.61 -6.61 -3.51
CA ALA A 270 -6.48 -7.93 -4.13
C ALA A 270 -7.87 -8.51 -4.44
N LYS A 271 -8.85 -8.35 -3.53
CA LYS A 271 -10.22 -8.81 -3.75
C LYS A 271 -10.90 -8.07 -4.90
N ALA A 272 -10.64 -6.76 -5.05
CA ALA A 272 -11.11 -5.98 -6.21
C ALA A 272 -10.57 -6.54 -7.53
N ILE A 273 -9.25 -6.74 -7.62
CA ILE A 273 -8.57 -7.33 -8.79
C ILE A 273 -9.14 -8.72 -9.11
N TYR A 274 -9.31 -9.56 -8.08
CA TYR A 274 -9.87 -10.90 -8.24
C TYR A 274 -11.32 -10.86 -8.74
N SER A 275 -12.12 -9.89 -8.29
CA SER A 275 -13.52 -9.77 -8.70
C SER A 275 -13.64 -9.50 -10.18
N PHE A 276 -12.82 -8.60 -10.72
CA PHE A 276 -12.73 -8.40 -12.17
C PHE A 276 -12.35 -9.69 -12.90
N LYS A 277 -11.30 -10.38 -12.47
CA LYS A 277 -10.85 -11.61 -13.15
C LYS A 277 -11.94 -12.68 -13.17
N ILE A 278 -12.62 -12.90 -12.04
CA ILE A 278 -13.67 -13.91 -11.98
C ILE A 278 -14.87 -13.51 -12.83
N PHE A 279 -15.26 -12.23 -12.78
CA PHE A 279 -16.35 -11.74 -13.61
C PHE A 279 -16.02 -11.86 -15.11
N LEU A 280 -14.81 -11.47 -15.53
CA LEU A 280 -14.37 -11.52 -16.93
C LEU A 280 -14.34 -12.97 -17.46
N PHE A 281 -13.86 -13.92 -16.66
CA PHE A 281 -13.81 -15.35 -17.01
C PHE A 281 -15.06 -16.15 -16.59
N ARG A 282 -16.17 -15.48 -16.24
CA ARG A 282 -17.39 -16.10 -15.69
C ARG A 282 -17.95 -17.27 -16.51
N GLN A 283 -17.82 -17.26 -17.84
CA GLN A 283 -18.32 -18.36 -18.69
C GLN A 283 -17.51 -19.65 -18.52
N GLN A 284 -16.23 -19.52 -18.18
CA GLN A 284 -15.33 -20.65 -17.95
C GLN A 284 -15.31 -21.09 -16.48
N LEU A 285 -16.05 -20.40 -15.62
CA LEU A 285 -16.12 -20.64 -14.18
C LEU A 285 -17.54 -21.05 -13.79
N SER A 286 -17.66 -22.13 -13.01
CA SER A 286 -18.95 -22.57 -12.47
C SER A 286 -19.35 -21.68 -11.28
N LEU A 287 -20.08 -20.60 -11.57
CA LEU A 287 -20.57 -19.63 -10.57
C LEU A 287 -22.07 -19.81 -10.32
N LYS A 288 -22.50 -19.64 -9.06
CA LYS A 288 -23.93 -19.49 -8.74
C LYS A 288 -24.44 -18.16 -9.28
N MET A 289 -25.73 -18.09 -9.59
CA MET A 289 -26.36 -16.85 -10.08
C MET A 289 -26.23 -15.70 -9.07
N SER A 290 -26.32 -16.00 -7.76
CA SER A 290 -26.12 -15.02 -6.70
C SER A 290 -24.69 -14.46 -6.67
N GLU A 291 -23.68 -15.33 -6.79
CA GLU A 291 -22.26 -14.95 -6.84
C GLU A 291 -21.97 -14.10 -8.07
N LEU A 292 -22.52 -14.46 -9.23
CA LEU A 292 -22.38 -13.70 -10.46
C LEU A 292 -22.99 -12.30 -10.34
N ASN A 293 -24.18 -12.18 -9.75
CA ASN A 293 -24.84 -10.90 -9.53
C ASN A 293 -24.07 -10.01 -8.54
N GLY A 294 -23.59 -10.56 -7.43
CA GLY A 294 -22.78 -9.81 -6.48
C GLY A 294 -21.46 -9.33 -7.09
N LEU A 295 -20.77 -10.19 -7.85
CA LEU A 295 -19.57 -9.80 -8.59
C LEU A 295 -19.82 -8.71 -9.63
N LYS A 296 -20.92 -8.81 -10.36
CA LYS A 296 -21.34 -7.78 -11.32
C LYS A 296 -21.44 -6.44 -10.61
N ASN A 297 -22.17 -6.38 -9.49
CA ASN A 297 -22.37 -5.15 -8.73
C ASN A 297 -21.05 -4.61 -8.15
N ILE A 298 -20.20 -5.49 -7.60
CA ILE A 298 -18.84 -5.13 -7.15
C ILE A 298 -18.02 -4.53 -8.30
N CYS A 299 -17.97 -5.17 -9.46
CA CYS A 299 -17.21 -4.66 -10.61
C CYS A 299 -17.73 -3.33 -11.12
N LEU A 300 -19.06 -3.13 -11.13
CA LEU A 300 -19.66 -1.84 -11.47
C LEU A 300 -19.22 -0.76 -10.47
N PHE A 301 -19.38 -0.99 -9.17
CA PHE A 301 -18.90 -0.09 -8.10
C PHE A 301 -17.41 0.23 -8.24
N LEU A 302 -16.60 -0.79 -8.54
CA LEU A 302 -15.16 -0.63 -8.70
C LEU A 302 -14.80 0.34 -9.82
N VAL A 303 -15.49 0.23 -10.97
CA VAL A 303 -15.25 1.07 -12.15
C VAL A 303 -15.84 2.46 -12.00
N THR A 304 -17.06 2.57 -11.49
CA THR A 304 -17.79 3.85 -11.48
C THR A 304 -17.39 4.76 -10.32
N VAL A 305 -17.01 4.18 -9.17
CA VAL A 305 -16.79 4.95 -7.93
C VAL A 305 -15.38 4.75 -7.38
N TYR A 306 -14.97 3.50 -7.16
CA TYR A 306 -13.80 3.18 -6.34
C TYR A 306 -12.46 3.51 -7.00
N ALA A 307 -12.24 3.09 -8.25
CA ALA A 307 -10.91 3.10 -8.86
C ALA A 307 -10.32 4.52 -8.92
N LYS A 308 -11.14 5.50 -9.31
CA LYS A 308 -10.71 6.91 -9.36
C LYS A 308 -10.36 7.44 -7.97
N SER A 309 -11.26 7.29 -6.99
CA SER A 309 -11.02 7.78 -5.64
C SER A 309 -9.81 7.11 -4.98
N TRP A 310 -9.61 5.82 -5.25
CA TRP A 310 -8.42 5.10 -4.80
C TRP A 310 -7.12 5.70 -5.37
N LEU A 311 -7.06 5.95 -6.68
CA LEU A 311 -5.88 6.53 -7.34
C LEU A 311 -5.56 7.95 -6.84
N GLU A 312 -6.57 8.70 -6.39
CA GLU A 312 -6.42 10.07 -5.91
C GLU A 312 -6.22 10.16 -4.39
N SER A 313 -6.14 9.02 -3.69
CA SER A 313 -6.05 8.96 -2.22
C SER A 313 -4.83 9.70 -1.63
N SER A 314 -3.75 9.86 -2.40
CA SER A 314 -2.55 10.59 -1.98
C SER A 314 -2.69 12.11 -2.13
N SER A 315 -3.72 12.61 -2.82
CA SER A 315 -3.95 14.04 -3.01
C SER A 315 -4.65 14.65 -1.79
N ALA A 316 -3.88 15.26 -0.89
CA ALA A 316 -4.42 15.95 0.28
C ALA A 316 -5.25 17.21 -0.09
N ILE A 317 -4.96 17.85 -1.23
CA ILE A 317 -5.65 19.06 -1.69
C ILE A 317 -7.02 18.72 -2.30
N GLY A 318 -7.08 17.70 -3.17
CA GLY A 318 -8.33 17.28 -3.82
C GLY A 318 -9.27 16.50 -2.90
N ALA A 319 -8.79 16.16 -1.72
CA ALA A 319 -9.37 15.20 -0.82
C ALA A 319 -10.81 15.53 -0.37
N PRO A 320 -11.14 16.76 0.09
CA PRO A 320 -12.52 17.09 0.46
C PRO A 320 -13.52 16.93 -0.69
N LEU A 321 -13.13 17.34 -1.91
CA LEU A 321 -13.97 17.18 -3.10
C LEU A 321 -14.12 15.71 -3.47
N ASN A 322 -13.04 14.94 -3.40
CA ASN A 322 -13.03 13.52 -3.74
C ASN A 322 -13.90 12.71 -2.77
N ASP A 323 -13.82 12.99 -1.47
CA ASP A 323 -14.64 12.36 -0.45
C ASP A 323 -16.14 12.67 -0.70
N LEU A 324 -16.47 13.93 -1.01
CA LEU A 324 -17.84 14.34 -1.35
C LEU A 324 -18.36 13.66 -2.62
N MET A 325 -17.54 13.60 -3.68
CA MET A 325 -17.92 12.97 -4.94
C MET A 325 -18.11 11.46 -4.77
N PHE A 326 -17.25 10.81 -3.99
CA PHE A 326 -17.35 9.39 -3.69
C PHE A 326 -18.65 9.04 -2.95
N LEU A 327 -19.08 9.88 -2.00
CA LEU A 327 -20.34 9.69 -1.27
C LEU A 327 -21.60 10.01 -2.08
N LYS A 328 -21.48 10.86 -3.12
CA LYS A 328 -22.61 11.24 -3.99
C LYS A 328 -22.89 10.21 -5.10
N SER A 329 -21.89 9.41 -5.44
CA SER A 329 -21.88 8.53 -6.62
C SER A 329 -22.82 7.33 -6.52
#